data_AF-A0A2E0USE7-F1
#
_entry.id   AF-A0A2E0USE7-F1
#
_cell.length_a   1.000
_cell.length_b   1.000
_cell.length_c   1.000
_cell.angle_alpha   90.00
_cell.angle_beta   90.00
_cell.angle_gamma   90.00
#
_symmetry.space_group_name_H-M   'P 1'
#
loop_
_entity.id
_entity.type
_entity.pdbx_description
1 polymer ?
#
loop_
_entity_poly.entity_id
_entity_poly.type
_entity_poly.pdbx_seq_one_letter_code
_entity_poly.pdbx_strand_id
1 'polypeptide(L)'
;MEPKPAPFYMHSLWQKRNHRPQHPGYLIPRMKIVMLTSRLKEYKHMTNNIFIALGTNIGNRRNNLNNALSALEEKKIFQIDQPSHIYETEPWGYLDQDSFLNMVIKGSSIHPPTILLKKIKSLEIQLGRSPTFHYGPRVIDMDILFYDQQIVKTPKLIIPHPEMQNRDFVLFPLCEIAPDLEHPLFQKSTSAMLKALPLSNIFLADYPEIESSLLRNLILNPPSLSNYLQAINSKKANHEI
;
A
#
# COMPACT_ATOMS: atom_id res chain seq x y z
N MET A 1 65.36 11.57 41.83
CA MET A 1 65.92 10.76 42.94
C MET A 1 64.94 9.64 43.21
N GLU A 2 65.23 8.43 42.75
CA GLU A 2 64.58 7.22 43.29
C GLU A 2 65.06 7.02 44.75
N PRO A 3 64.25 6.39 45.61
CA PRO A 3 64.40 4.94 45.77
C PRO A 3 63.10 4.15 46.09
N LYS A 4 63.08 2.90 45.60
CA LYS A 4 62.36 1.72 46.14
C LYS A 4 62.81 1.41 47.59
N PRO A 5 62.07 0.67 48.46
CA PRO A 5 61.78 -0.76 48.28
C PRO A 5 60.52 -1.36 48.96
N ALA A 6 60.26 -2.64 48.66
CA ALA A 6 59.29 -3.56 49.29
C ALA A 6 59.76 -4.06 50.68
N PRO A 7 58.94 -4.80 51.49
CA PRO A 7 58.78 -6.26 51.27
C PRO A 7 57.46 -6.91 51.73
N PHE A 8 57.30 -8.18 51.31
CA PHE A 8 56.35 -9.21 51.77
C PHE A 8 56.52 -9.57 53.26
N TYR A 9 55.45 -10.07 53.93
CA TYR A 9 55.40 -11.39 54.63
C TYR A 9 53.98 -11.72 55.15
N MET A 10 53.63 -13.01 55.11
CA MET A 10 52.37 -13.63 55.57
C MET A 10 52.31 -13.81 57.10
N HIS A 11 51.11 -13.78 57.71
CA HIS A 11 50.56 -14.90 58.53
C HIS A 11 49.14 -14.64 59.07
N SER A 12 48.47 -15.77 59.40
CA SER A 12 47.36 -16.02 60.35
C SER A 12 45.89 -15.82 59.95
N LEU A 13 45.29 -16.95 59.54
CA LEU A 13 44.09 -17.63 60.09
C LEU A 13 43.04 -16.83 60.92
N TRP A 14 41.84 -16.78 60.34
CA TRP A 14 40.52 -17.13 60.92
C TRP A 14 40.29 -16.97 62.45
N GLN A 15 39.47 -15.99 62.84
CA GLN A 15 38.26 -16.21 63.65
C GLN A 15 37.30 -15.00 63.68
N LYS A 16 36.09 -15.24 63.17
CA LYS A 16 34.76 -14.75 63.59
C LYS A 16 34.65 -13.35 64.25
N ARG A 17 33.85 -12.48 63.64
CA ARG A 17 32.46 -12.21 64.08
C ARG A 17 31.70 -11.29 63.12
N ASN A 18 30.45 -11.67 62.94
CA ASN A 18 29.36 -11.01 62.23
C ASN A 18 29.30 -9.50 62.46
N HIS A 19 29.15 -8.72 61.39
CA HIS A 19 28.22 -7.59 61.24
C HIS A 19 28.39 -6.99 59.84
N ARG A 20 27.49 -7.32 58.90
CA ARG A 20 27.37 -6.58 57.63
C ARG A 20 26.49 -5.35 57.88
N PRO A 21 26.94 -4.14 57.48
CA PRO A 21 26.09 -2.97 57.47
C PRO A 21 25.05 -3.08 56.34
N GLN A 22 23.86 -2.56 56.64
CA GLN A 22 22.73 -2.46 55.71
C GLN A 22 23.01 -1.38 54.66
N HIS A 23 23.06 -1.76 53.39
CA HIS A 23 22.84 -0.83 52.28
C HIS A 23 21.39 -0.96 51.82
N PRO A 24 20.68 0.14 51.50
CA PRO A 24 19.35 0.08 50.94
C PRO A 24 19.45 -0.49 49.52
N GLY A 25 19.24 -1.79 49.39
CA GLY A 25 19.05 -2.45 48.11
C GLY A 25 17.75 -1.95 47.51
N TYR A 26 17.84 -1.21 46.42
CA TYR A 26 16.70 -0.93 45.56
C TYR A 26 16.09 -2.26 45.12
N LEU A 27 14.89 -2.54 45.65
CA LEU A 27 14.03 -3.63 45.20
C LEU A 27 13.65 -3.33 43.74
N ILE A 28 14.30 -3.97 42.77
CA ILE A 28 13.72 -4.10 41.44
C ILE A 28 12.55 -5.08 41.62
N PRO A 29 11.29 -4.68 41.39
CA PRO A 29 10.20 -5.61 41.49
C PRO A 29 10.42 -6.70 40.45
N ARG A 30 10.41 -7.95 40.93
CA ARG A 30 10.39 -9.16 40.11
C ARG A 30 9.15 -9.08 39.22
N MET A 31 9.27 -8.45 38.04
CA MET A 31 8.28 -8.59 36.98
C MET A 31 8.20 -10.09 36.71
N LYS A 32 7.07 -10.68 37.07
CA LYS A 32 6.71 -12.01 36.60
C LYS A 32 6.84 -11.96 35.09
N ILE A 33 7.85 -12.63 34.55
CA ILE A 33 7.87 -13.07 33.15
C ILE A 33 6.73 -14.08 33.06
N VAL A 34 5.50 -13.58 32.98
CA VAL A 34 4.38 -14.34 32.46
C VAL A 34 4.73 -14.51 31.00
N MET A 35 5.10 -15.74 30.64
CA MET A 35 5.37 -16.13 29.27
C MET A 35 4.33 -15.52 28.34
N LEU A 36 4.77 -14.54 27.54
CA LEU A 36 3.98 -13.94 26.47
C LEU A 36 3.88 -14.90 25.26
N THR A 37 3.94 -16.21 25.48
CA THR A 37 3.95 -17.23 24.42
C THR A 37 2.55 -17.55 23.93
N SER A 38 1.51 -17.20 24.69
CA SER A 38 0.10 -17.37 24.33
C SER A 38 -0.51 -16.17 23.60
N ARG A 39 0.15 -15.00 23.55
CA ARG A 39 -0.29 -13.82 22.77
C ARG A 39 0.27 -13.76 21.35
N LEU A 40 1.20 -14.63 20.99
CA LEU A 40 1.75 -14.72 19.63
C LEU A 40 0.89 -15.58 18.69
N LYS A 41 0.00 -16.43 19.25
CA LYS A 41 -0.93 -17.25 18.45
C LYS A 41 -2.22 -16.53 18.06
N GLU A 42 -2.43 -15.31 18.57
CA GLU A 42 -3.55 -14.42 18.22
C GLU A 42 -3.12 -13.21 17.37
N TYR A 43 -1.92 -13.24 16.75
CA TYR A 43 -1.69 -12.49 15.51
C TYR A 43 -2.37 -13.22 14.34
N LYS A 44 -3.69 -13.38 14.46
CA LYS A 44 -4.56 -13.76 13.36
C LYS A 44 -4.39 -12.68 12.30
N HIS A 45 -3.72 -13.00 11.20
CA HIS A 45 -3.69 -12.27 9.93
C HIS A 45 -4.52 -10.97 9.95
N MET A 46 -3.96 -9.89 10.50
CA MET A 46 -4.49 -8.56 10.24
C MET A 46 -3.98 -8.19 8.86
N THR A 47 -4.61 -8.76 7.83
CA THR A 47 -4.39 -8.34 6.44
C THR A 47 -4.99 -6.95 6.33
N ASN A 48 -4.16 -5.93 6.48
CA ASN A 48 -4.59 -4.55 6.26
C ASN A 48 -5.16 -4.46 4.84
N ASN A 49 -6.39 -3.99 4.69
CA ASN A 49 -7.02 -3.74 3.39
C ASN A 49 -6.48 -2.42 2.84
N ILE A 50 -5.46 -2.51 2.00
CA ILE A 50 -4.79 -1.37 1.41
C ILE A 50 -5.12 -1.34 -0.08
N PHE A 51 -5.37 -0.14 -0.58
CA PHE A 51 -5.65 0.10 -2.00
C PHE A 51 -4.61 1.07 -2.55
N ILE A 52 -3.95 0.70 -3.65
CA ILE A 52 -2.94 1.52 -4.31
C ILE A 52 -3.38 1.75 -5.75
N ALA A 53 -3.45 3.00 -6.18
CA ALA A 53 -3.62 3.35 -7.59
C ALA A 53 -2.26 3.31 -8.28
N LEU A 54 -2.21 2.77 -9.50
CA LEU A 54 -1.07 2.79 -10.40
C LEU A 54 -1.42 3.58 -11.66
N GLY A 55 -0.48 4.38 -12.15
CA GLY A 55 -0.64 5.16 -13.38
C GLY A 55 0.66 5.28 -14.19
N THR A 56 0.58 5.22 -15.52
CA THR A 56 1.74 5.35 -16.41
C THR A 56 1.36 5.90 -17.78
N ASN A 57 2.18 6.78 -18.33
CA ASN A 57 1.99 7.29 -19.69
C ASN A 57 3.26 7.39 -20.54
N ILE A 58 4.43 7.00 -20.02
CA ILE A 58 5.70 7.03 -20.77
C ILE A 58 6.09 5.62 -21.23
N GLY A 59 6.47 5.47 -22.50
CA GLY A 59 7.10 4.27 -23.03
C GLY A 59 6.17 3.06 -23.07
N ASN A 60 6.68 1.87 -22.70
CA ASN A 60 5.85 0.66 -22.68
C ASN A 60 4.99 0.60 -21.41
N ARG A 61 3.86 1.33 -21.45
CA ARG A 61 2.90 1.52 -20.36
C ARG A 61 2.46 0.19 -19.71
N ARG A 62 2.07 -0.83 -20.49
CA ARG A 62 1.69 -2.16 -19.95
C ARG A 62 2.85 -2.83 -19.22
N ASN A 63 4.05 -2.79 -19.79
CA ASN A 63 5.23 -3.36 -19.14
C ASN A 63 5.59 -2.61 -17.85
N ASN A 64 5.41 -1.29 -17.80
CA ASN A 64 5.66 -0.52 -16.59
C ASN A 64 4.73 -0.94 -15.44
N LEU A 65 3.43 -1.14 -15.72
CA LEU A 65 2.48 -1.66 -14.73
C LEU A 65 2.91 -3.05 -14.26
N ASN A 66 3.18 -3.98 -15.18
CA ASN A 66 3.60 -5.34 -14.83
C ASN A 66 4.88 -5.36 -13.98
N ASN A 67 5.89 -4.58 -14.36
CA ASN A 67 7.13 -4.46 -13.60
C ASN A 67 6.89 -3.88 -12.20
N ALA A 68 5.96 -2.93 -12.05
CA ALA A 68 5.60 -2.38 -10.75
C ALA A 68 4.93 -3.43 -9.86
N LEU A 69 3.99 -4.21 -10.39
CA LEU A 69 3.33 -5.30 -9.66
C LEU A 69 4.34 -6.36 -9.22
N SER A 70 5.18 -6.85 -10.14
CA SER A 70 6.23 -7.84 -9.84
C SER A 70 7.21 -7.31 -8.78
N ALA A 71 7.67 -6.06 -8.91
CA ALA A 71 8.64 -5.51 -7.98
C ALA A 71 8.06 -5.23 -6.57
N LEU A 72 6.76 -4.93 -6.47
CA LEU A 72 6.08 -4.80 -5.17
C LEU A 72 6.10 -6.12 -4.38
N GLU A 73 5.80 -7.23 -5.08
CA GLU A 73 5.80 -8.60 -4.54
C GLU A 73 7.21 -9.09 -4.21
N GLU A 74 8.13 -9.04 -5.19
CA GLU A 74 9.50 -9.55 -5.07
C GLU A 74 10.26 -8.87 -3.92
N LYS A 75 10.05 -7.56 -3.73
CA LYS A 75 10.67 -6.78 -2.65
C LYS A 75 9.89 -6.86 -1.33
N LYS A 76 8.81 -7.63 -1.28
CA LYS A 76 7.93 -7.79 -0.11
C LYS A 76 7.44 -6.45 0.44
N ILE A 77 7.20 -5.49 -0.45
CA ILE A 77 6.67 -4.18 -0.09
C ILE A 77 5.17 -4.29 0.11
N PHE A 78 4.53 -5.06 -0.76
CA PHE A 78 3.08 -5.21 -0.82
C PHE A 78 2.74 -6.61 -1.33
N GLN A 79 1.80 -7.27 -0.67
CA GLN A 79 1.20 -8.51 -1.13
C GLN A 79 -0.14 -8.17 -1.79
N ILE A 80 -0.24 -8.42 -3.08
CA ILE A 80 -1.36 -8.15 -3.96
C ILE A 80 -2.34 -9.32 -3.85
N ASP A 81 -3.56 -9.02 -3.45
CA ASP A 81 -4.65 -9.99 -3.42
C ASP A 81 -5.45 -9.97 -4.72
N GLN A 82 -5.69 -8.76 -5.24
CA GLN A 82 -6.53 -8.56 -6.43
C GLN A 82 -6.16 -7.27 -7.17
N PRO A 83 -5.78 -7.35 -8.46
CA PRO A 83 -5.76 -6.20 -9.35
C PRO A 83 -7.14 -5.93 -9.97
N SER A 84 -7.42 -4.67 -10.32
CA SER A 84 -8.47 -4.30 -11.28
C SER A 84 -8.02 -4.60 -12.72
N HIS A 85 -8.92 -4.42 -13.67
CA HIS A 85 -8.51 -4.25 -15.07
C HIS A 85 -7.70 -2.97 -15.27
N ILE A 86 -7.07 -2.86 -16.43
CA ILE A 86 -6.34 -1.67 -16.86
C ILE A 86 -7.28 -0.75 -17.64
N TYR A 87 -7.30 0.52 -17.24
CA TYR A 87 -8.11 1.56 -17.84
C TYR A 87 -7.24 2.56 -18.57
N GLU A 88 -7.64 2.96 -19.77
CA GLU A 88 -7.01 4.04 -20.52
C GLU A 88 -7.84 5.32 -20.41
N THR A 89 -7.18 6.44 -20.07
CA THR A 89 -7.82 7.75 -19.94
C THR A 89 -6.96 8.85 -20.54
N GLU A 90 -7.61 9.94 -20.93
CA GLU A 90 -6.92 11.18 -21.25
C GLU A 90 -6.11 11.70 -20.03
N PRO A 91 -5.06 12.51 -20.27
CA PRO A 91 -4.30 13.13 -19.20
C PRO A 91 -5.17 14.02 -18.31
N TRP A 92 -4.88 14.00 -17.00
CA TRP A 92 -5.51 14.91 -16.05
C TRP A 92 -4.60 16.11 -15.74
N GLY A 93 -5.13 17.32 -15.86
CA GLY A 93 -4.42 18.56 -15.58
C GLY A 93 -3.61 19.07 -16.77
N TYR A 94 -2.39 18.55 -16.96
CA TYR A 94 -1.57 18.90 -18.13
C TYR A 94 -1.99 18.05 -19.33
N LEU A 95 -2.55 18.64 -20.38
CA LEU A 95 -3.19 17.87 -21.47
C LEU A 95 -2.26 17.53 -22.64
N ASP A 96 -1.14 18.24 -22.79
CA ASP A 96 -0.19 18.02 -23.90
C ASP A 96 0.80 16.89 -23.56
N GLN A 97 0.26 15.68 -23.37
CA GLN A 97 0.98 14.44 -23.09
C GLN A 97 0.18 13.21 -23.52
N ASP A 98 0.83 12.05 -23.58
CA ASP A 98 0.17 10.79 -23.92
C ASP A 98 -0.87 10.38 -22.86
N SER A 99 -1.89 9.64 -23.31
CA SER A 99 -2.92 9.03 -22.47
C SER A 99 -2.31 8.11 -21.39
N PHE A 100 -2.99 8.00 -20.26
CA PHE A 100 -2.56 7.18 -19.14
C PHE A 100 -3.18 5.79 -19.19
N LEU A 101 -2.39 4.77 -18.85
CA LEU A 101 -2.91 3.51 -18.33
C LEU A 101 -2.97 3.60 -16.81
N ASN A 102 -4.13 3.29 -16.24
CA ASN A 102 -4.43 3.33 -14.81
C ASN A 102 -4.99 1.99 -14.34
N MET A 103 -4.68 1.61 -13.11
CA MET A 103 -5.31 0.47 -12.43
C MET A 103 -5.28 0.67 -10.91
N VAL A 104 -6.02 -0.16 -10.18
CA VAL A 104 -5.95 -0.21 -8.72
C VAL A 104 -5.64 -1.64 -8.29
N ILE A 105 -4.79 -1.77 -7.29
CA ILE A 105 -4.55 -3.05 -6.61
C ILE A 105 -5.09 -2.99 -5.19
N LYS A 106 -5.71 -4.09 -4.77
CA LYS A 106 -6.04 -4.41 -3.40
C LYS A 106 -5.02 -5.41 -2.86
N GLY A 107 -4.61 -5.22 -1.62
CA GLY A 107 -3.74 -6.16 -0.94
C GLY A 107 -3.38 -5.71 0.46
N SER A 108 -2.27 -6.21 0.98
CA SER A 108 -1.80 -5.95 2.33
C SER A 108 -0.30 -5.67 2.40
N SER A 109 0.13 -5.02 3.48
CA SER A 109 1.53 -4.77 3.77
C SER A 109 1.77 -4.78 5.27
N ILE A 110 2.91 -5.33 5.68
CA ILE A 110 3.39 -5.27 7.07
C ILE A 110 3.91 -3.87 7.46
N HIS A 111 4.05 -2.96 6.49
CA HIS A 111 4.64 -1.65 6.71
C HIS A 111 3.58 -0.62 7.10
N PRO A 112 3.82 0.19 8.16
CA PRO A 112 2.97 1.33 8.47
C PRO A 112 2.85 2.30 7.28
N PRO A 113 1.77 3.10 7.17
CA PRO A 113 1.48 3.92 5.99
C PRO A 113 2.65 4.79 5.51
N THR A 114 3.36 5.44 6.42
CA THR A 114 4.50 6.32 6.09
C THR A 114 5.74 5.55 5.61
N ILE A 115 5.92 4.32 6.08
CA ILE A 115 7.00 3.43 5.64
C ILE A 115 6.66 2.82 4.28
N LEU A 116 5.40 2.42 4.09
CA LEU A 116 4.89 1.95 2.82
C LEU A 116 5.06 3.02 1.73
N LEU A 117 4.65 4.27 2.00
CA LEU A 117 4.84 5.38 1.07
C LEU A 117 6.33 5.55 0.68
N LYS A 118 7.24 5.55 1.66
CA LYS A 118 8.68 5.67 1.37
C LYS A 118 9.18 4.57 0.45
N LYS A 119 8.78 3.31 0.69
CA LYS A 119 9.16 2.15 -0.12
C LYS A 119 8.60 2.24 -1.53
N ILE A 120 7.33 2.65 -1.66
CA ILE A 120 6.68 2.89 -2.95
C ILE A 120 7.44 3.95 -3.74
N LYS A 121 7.73 5.12 -3.15
CA LYS A 121 8.44 6.21 -3.85
C LYS A 121 9.88 5.82 -4.20
N SER A 122 10.56 5.03 -3.36
CA SER A 122 11.86 4.44 -3.72
C SER A 122 11.75 3.45 -4.89
N LEU A 123 10.68 2.66 -4.96
CA LEU A 123 10.44 1.73 -6.04
C LEU A 123 10.13 2.46 -7.36
N GLU A 124 9.33 3.52 -7.34
CA GLU A 124 9.08 4.37 -8.52
C GLU A 124 10.39 4.86 -9.15
N ILE A 125 11.32 5.35 -8.32
CA ILE A 125 12.65 5.81 -8.78
C ILE A 125 13.44 4.66 -9.40
N GLN A 126 13.43 3.47 -8.77
CA GLN A 126 14.10 2.28 -9.30
C GLN A 126 13.53 1.83 -10.65
N LEU A 127 12.24 2.04 -10.87
CA LEU A 127 11.55 1.73 -12.13
C LEU A 127 11.71 2.84 -13.18
N GLY A 128 12.49 3.90 -12.90
CA GLY A 128 12.84 4.94 -13.85
C GLY A 128 12.05 6.23 -13.71
N ARG A 129 11.24 6.40 -12.65
CA ARG A 129 10.59 7.70 -12.38
C ARG A 129 11.65 8.75 -12.07
N SER A 130 11.68 9.79 -12.88
CA SER A 130 12.45 11.01 -12.65
C SER A 130 11.52 12.16 -12.25
N PRO A 131 11.97 13.11 -11.42
CA PRO A 131 11.19 14.30 -11.11
C PRO A 131 10.82 15.07 -12.39
N THR A 132 9.55 15.47 -12.49
CA THR A 132 9.02 16.33 -13.55
C THR A 132 8.25 17.49 -12.92
N PHE A 133 7.55 18.28 -13.74
CA PHE A 133 6.64 19.32 -13.26
C PHE A 133 5.31 18.71 -12.77
N HIS A 134 4.51 19.52 -12.08
CA HIS A 134 3.21 19.09 -11.55
C HIS A 134 2.30 18.57 -12.67
N TYR A 135 1.72 17.38 -12.50
CA TYR A 135 0.97 16.62 -13.52
C TYR A 135 1.75 16.16 -14.75
N GLY A 136 3.07 16.24 -14.75
CA GLY A 136 3.89 15.82 -15.87
C GLY A 136 3.82 14.32 -16.19
N PRO A 137 4.38 13.92 -17.35
CA PRO A 137 4.51 12.53 -17.74
C PRO A 137 5.31 11.71 -16.72
N ARG A 138 4.98 10.42 -16.58
CA ARG A 138 5.67 9.51 -15.65
C ARG A 138 5.71 8.07 -16.15
N VAL A 139 6.84 7.41 -15.91
CA VAL A 139 7.04 5.98 -16.19
C VAL A 139 6.15 5.12 -15.31
N ILE A 140 6.02 5.47 -14.02
CA ILE A 140 5.09 4.85 -13.10
C ILE A 140 4.78 5.80 -11.94
N ASP A 141 3.53 5.79 -11.49
CA ASP A 141 3.01 6.47 -10.30
C ASP A 141 2.25 5.49 -9.46
N MET A 142 2.44 5.56 -8.16
CA MET A 142 1.82 4.69 -7.17
C MET A 142 1.38 5.54 -5.98
N ASP A 143 0.07 5.63 -5.78
CA ASP A 143 -0.55 6.42 -4.72
C ASP A 143 -1.41 5.55 -3.82
N ILE A 144 -1.20 5.66 -2.50
CA ILE A 144 -1.98 4.94 -1.50
C ILE A 144 -3.35 5.63 -1.39
N LEU A 145 -4.41 4.93 -1.78
CA LEU A 145 -5.79 5.41 -1.72
C LEU A 145 -6.40 5.22 -0.33
N PHE A 146 -6.26 4.01 0.22
CA PHE A 146 -6.79 3.60 1.51
C PHE A 146 -5.78 2.75 2.25
N TYR A 147 -5.88 2.77 3.58
CA TYR A 147 -5.15 1.88 4.46
C TYR A 147 -6.10 1.52 5.61
N ASP A 148 -6.83 0.42 5.45
CA ASP A 148 -7.99 0.10 6.27
C ASP A 148 -8.95 1.31 6.39
N GLN A 149 -9.47 1.53 7.59
CA GLN A 149 -10.25 2.72 7.95
C GLN A 149 -9.38 3.83 8.55
N GLN A 150 -8.05 3.79 8.38
CA GLN A 150 -7.17 4.79 8.97
C GLN A 150 -7.37 6.16 8.31
N ILE A 151 -7.39 7.19 9.14
CA ILE A 151 -7.30 8.58 8.71
C ILE A 151 -5.89 9.07 9.07
N VAL A 152 -5.05 9.25 8.06
CA VAL A 152 -3.68 9.75 8.23
C VAL A 152 -3.63 11.17 7.69
N LYS A 153 -3.08 12.10 8.48
CA LYS A 153 -2.84 13.47 8.04
C LYS A 153 -1.46 13.90 8.51
N THR A 154 -0.50 13.86 7.59
CA THR A 154 0.87 14.34 7.80
C THR A 154 1.28 15.24 6.64
N PRO A 155 2.34 16.06 6.76
CA PRO A 155 2.82 16.87 5.64
C PRO A 155 3.22 16.06 4.39
N LYS A 156 3.49 14.76 4.54
CA LYS A 156 3.98 13.89 3.44
C LYS A 156 2.95 12.85 2.97
N LEU A 157 1.88 12.64 3.72
CA LEU A 157 0.91 11.56 3.46
C LEU A 157 -0.44 11.93 4.05
N ILE A 158 -1.48 11.82 3.21
CA ILE A 158 -2.88 11.93 3.59
C ILE A 158 -3.58 10.63 3.14
N ILE A 159 -4.30 9.99 4.06
CA ILE A 159 -5.13 8.79 3.79
C ILE A 159 -6.50 9.01 4.43
N PRO A 160 -7.62 8.72 3.73
CA PRO A 160 -7.68 8.36 2.31
C PRO A 160 -7.10 9.44 1.39
N HIS A 161 -6.70 9.06 0.17
CA HIS A 161 -6.05 9.99 -0.77
C HIS A 161 -6.97 11.21 -1.03
N PRO A 162 -6.49 12.45 -0.87
CA PRO A 162 -7.36 13.62 -0.76
C PRO A 162 -8.16 13.98 -2.02
N GLU A 163 -7.68 13.54 -3.19
CA GLU A 163 -8.32 13.84 -4.48
C GLU A 163 -8.98 12.62 -5.13
N MET A 164 -9.05 11.46 -4.46
CA MET A 164 -9.57 10.24 -5.10
C MET A 164 -11.02 10.39 -5.56
N GLN A 165 -11.84 11.10 -4.77
CA GLN A 165 -13.26 11.31 -5.00
C GLN A 165 -13.54 12.21 -6.21
N ASN A 166 -12.52 12.92 -6.71
CA ASN A 166 -12.63 13.84 -7.83
C ASN A 166 -12.11 13.22 -9.14
N ARG A 167 -11.60 11.98 -9.11
CA ARG A 167 -10.87 11.35 -10.21
C ARG A 167 -11.51 10.04 -10.61
N ASP A 168 -12.15 10.04 -11.77
CA ASP A 168 -12.76 8.84 -12.35
C ASP A 168 -11.73 7.76 -12.71
N PHE A 169 -10.56 8.12 -13.25
CA PHE A 169 -9.47 7.19 -13.53
C PHE A 169 -8.93 6.47 -12.27
N VAL A 170 -9.29 6.95 -11.08
CA VAL A 170 -9.09 6.26 -9.80
C VAL A 170 -10.34 5.47 -9.39
N LEU A 171 -11.52 6.09 -9.46
CA LEU A 171 -12.76 5.48 -8.98
C LEU A 171 -13.30 4.34 -9.85
N PHE A 172 -13.09 4.35 -11.16
CA PHE A 172 -13.46 3.23 -12.04
C PHE A 172 -12.76 1.93 -11.62
N PRO A 173 -11.40 1.85 -11.65
CA PRO A 173 -10.71 0.64 -11.23
C PRO A 173 -10.93 0.30 -9.75
N LEU A 174 -11.05 1.29 -8.87
CA LEU A 174 -11.35 1.03 -7.46
C LEU A 174 -12.75 0.43 -7.25
N CYS A 175 -13.77 0.98 -7.89
CA CYS A 175 -15.14 0.53 -7.76
C CYS A 175 -15.35 -0.86 -8.39
N GLU A 176 -14.57 -1.21 -9.41
CA GLU A 176 -14.59 -2.55 -10.00
C GLU A 176 -14.29 -3.65 -8.96
N ILE A 177 -13.27 -3.43 -8.13
CA ILE A 177 -12.79 -4.45 -7.17
C ILE A 177 -13.33 -4.26 -5.75
N ALA A 178 -13.88 -3.09 -5.44
CA ALA A 178 -14.37 -2.76 -4.10
C ALA A 178 -15.52 -1.72 -4.16
N PRO A 179 -16.68 -2.04 -4.76
CA PRO A 179 -17.79 -1.10 -4.96
C PRO A 179 -18.47 -0.60 -3.67
N ASP A 180 -18.34 -1.38 -2.60
CA ASP A 180 -18.95 -1.10 -1.29
C ASP A 180 -17.94 -0.54 -0.28
N LEU A 181 -16.69 -0.27 -0.70
CA LEU A 181 -15.69 0.33 0.18
C LEU A 181 -16.13 1.72 0.61
N GLU A 182 -16.33 1.92 1.91
CA GLU A 182 -16.77 3.19 2.46
C GLU A 182 -15.60 4.14 2.73
N HIS A 183 -15.75 5.39 2.28
CA HIS A 183 -14.81 6.45 2.60
C HIS A 183 -15.00 6.93 4.05
N PRO A 184 -14.03 6.76 4.97
CA PRO A 184 -14.22 7.01 6.41
C PRO A 184 -14.56 8.46 6.74
N LEU A 185 -14.17 9.43 5.90
CA LEU A 185 -14.50 10.85 6.08
C LEU A 185 -15.82 11.28 5.44
N PHE A 186 -16.22 10.66 4.32
CA PHE A 186 -17.39 11.11 3.54
C PHE A 186 -18.61 10.22 3.76
N GLN A 187 -18.40 9.03 4.35
CA GLN A 187 -19.44 8.02 4.57
C GLN A 187 -20.20 7.70 3.28
N LYS A 188 -19.44 7.59 2.17
CA LYS A 188 -19.93 7.22 0.85
C LYS A 188 -19.14 6.03 0.37
N SER A 189 -19.84 5.05 -0.21
CA SER A 189 -19.20 3.95 -0.92
C SER A 189 -18.47 4.46 -2.17
N THR A 190 -17.47 3.71 -2.64
CA THR A 190 -16.81 3.97 -3.94
C THR A 190 -17.79 3.98 -5.10
N SER A 191 -18.80 3.12 -5.09
CA SER A 191 -19.89 3.14 -6.07
C SER A 191 -20.73 4.43 -6.01
N ALA A 192 -21.04 4.94 -4.81
CA ALA A 192 -21.74 6.21 -4.65
C ALA A 192 -20.88 7.40 -5.10
N MET A 193 -19.57 7.39 -4.80
CA MET A 193 -18.63 8.40 -5.27
C MET A 193 -18.51 8.38 -6.79
N LEU A 194 -18.37 7.19 -7.39
CA LEU A 194 -18.29 7.03 -8.84
C LEU A 194 -19.59 7.50 -9.50
N LYS A 195 -20.78 7.18 -8.95
CA LYS A 195 -22.09 7.66 -9.42
C LYS A 195 -22.22 9.19 -9.40
N ALA A 196 -21.52 9.87 -8.50
CA ALA A 196 -21.59 11.33 -8.39
C ALA A 196 -20.72 12.08 -9.40
N LEU A 197 -19.73 11.42 -10.03
CA LEU A 197 -18.85 12.06 -11.00
C LEU A 197 -19.50 12.20 -12.40
N PRO A 198 -19.13 13.25 -13.16
CA PRO A 198 -19.39 13.29 -14.59
C PRO A 198 -18.66 12.14 -15.27
N LEU A 199 -19.23 11.63 -16.37
CA LEU A 199 -18.59 10.60 -17.17
C LEU A 199 -17.54 11.25 -18.08
N SER A 200 -16.28 10.84 -17.97
CA SER A 200 -15.23 11.16 -18.94
C SER A 200 -15.02 10.03 -19.94
N ASN A 201 -14.13 10.27 -20.90
CA ASN A 201 -13.64 9.27 -21.83
C ASN A 201 -12.67 8.32 -21.10
N ILE A 202 -13.19 7.18 -20.69
CA ILE A 202 -12.45 6.11 -20.02
C ILE A 202 -12.77 4.79 -20.69
N PHE A 203 -11.72 4.02 -21.00
CA PHE A 203 -11.83 2.79 -21.77
C PHE A 203 -11.15 1.65 -21.02
N LEU A 204 -11.61 0.42 -21.24
CA LEU A 204 -10.84 -0.76 -20.87
C LEU A 204 -9.72 -0.94 -21.90
N ALA A 205 -8.47 -0.98 -21.46
CA ALA A 205 -7.31 -1.02 -22.36
C ALA A 205 -7.32 -2.25 -23.29
N ASP A 206 -7.92 -3.37 -22.84
CA ASP A 206 -8.01 -4.61 -23.60
C ASP A 206 -9.35 -4.78 -24.35
N TYR A 207 -10.31 -3.88 -24.09
CA TYR A 207 -11.64 -3.87 -24.70
C TYR A 207 -12.07 -2.42 -25.01
N PRO A 208 -11.32 -1.69 -25.86
CA PRO A 208 -11.58 -0.29 -26.15
C PRO A 208 -12.92 -0.05 -26.85
N GLU A 209 -13.53 -1.10 -27.42
CA GLU A 209 -14.86 -1.06 -28.02
C GLU A 209 -16.00 -0.90 -27.00
N ILE A 210 -15.74 -1.11 -25.71
CA ILE A 210 -16.76 -0.94 -24.66
C ILE A 210 -16.86 0.54 -24.32
N GLU A 211 -18.00 1.14 -24.72
CA GLU A 211 -18.36 2.53 -24.42
C GLU A 211 -18.28 2.84 -22.92
N SER A 212 -17.76 4.02 -22.55
CA SER A 212 -17.57 4.43 -21.16
C SER A 212 -18.87 4.42 -20.34
N SER A 213 -20.01 4.68 -20.98
CA SER A 213 -21.34 4.65 -20.34
C SER A 213 -21.77 3.23 -19.97
N LEU A 214 -21.55 2.27 -20.88
CA LEU A 214 -21.78 0.84 -20.63
C LEU A 214 -20.80 0.32 -19.58
N LEU A 215 -19.53 0.67 -19.69
CA LEU A 215 -18.49 0.31 -18.73
C LEU A 215 -18.86 0.75 -17.31
N ARG A 216 -19.28 2.01 -17.14
CA ARG A 216 -19.75 2.52 -15.85
C ARG A 216 -20.96 1.75 -15.34
N ASN A 217 -21.90 1.38 -16.21
CA ASN A 217 -23.07 0.60 -15.80
C ASN A 217 -22.68 -0.79 -15.28
N LEU A 218 -21.77 -1.48 -15.99
CA LEU A 218 -21.26 -2.81 -15.64
C LEU A 218 -20.44 -2.84 -14.34
N ILE A 219 -19.78 -1.73 -14.00
CA ILE A 219 -19.07 -1.57 -12.72
C ILE A 219 -20.06 -1.34 -11.57
N LEU A 220 -21.14 -0.59 -11.83
CA LEU A 220 -22.06 -0.15 -10.79
C LEU A 220 -23.24 -1.10 -10.54
N ASN A 221 -23.57 -1.98 -11.49
CA ASN A 221 -24.76 -2.82 -11.46
C ASN A 221 -24.50 -4.20 -12.09
N PRO A 222 -25.26 -5.23 -11.70
CA PRO A 222 -25.22 -6.53 -12.38
C PRO A 222 -25.86 -6.46 -13.79
N PRO A 223 -25.39 -7.28 -14.75
CA PRO A 223 -24.23 -8.18 -14.64
C PRO A 223 -22.92 -7.40 -14.51
N SER A 224 -22.00 -7.89 -13.66
CA SER A 224 -20.72 -7.22 -13.43
C SER A 224 -19.84 -7.21 -14.68
N LEU A 225 -18.85 -6.31 -14.71
CA LEU A 225 -17.85 -6.27 -15.77
C LEU A 225 -17.22 -7.65 -16.03
N SER A 226 -16.82 -8.38 -15.00
CA SER A 226 -16.22 -9.71 -15.15
C SER A 226 -17.15 -10.70 -15.86
N ASN A 227 -18.44 -10.72 -15.50
CA ASN A 227 -19.44 -11.58 -16.15
C ASN A 227 -19.62 -11.20 -17.63
N TYR A 228 -19.64 -9.90 -17.91
CA TYR A 228 -19.77 -9.39 -19.27
C TYR A 228 -18.57 -9.77 -20.16
N LEU A 229 -17.34 -9.58 -19.65
CA LEU A 229 -16.12 -9.94 -20.36
C LEU A 229 -16.00 -11.45 -20.58
N GLN A 230 -16.41 -12.27 -19.60
CA GLN A 230 -16.47 -13.73 -19.77
C GLN A 230 -17.39 -14.11 -20.93
N ALA A 231 -18.58 -13.49 -21.02
CA ALA A 231 -19.52 -13.76 -22.11
C ALA A 231 -18.97 -13.34 -23.48
N ILE A 232 -18.23 -12.22 -23.58
CA ILE A 232 -17.55 -11.81 -24.81
C ILE A 232 -16.51 -12.84 -25.22
N ASN A 233 -15.64 -13.24 -24.30
CA ASN A 233 -14.54 -14.16 -24.59
C ASN A 233 -15.05 -15.54 -25.00
N SER A 234 -16.11 -16.05 -24.37
CA SER A 234 -16.74 -17.31 -24.79
C SER A 234 -17.35 -17.23 -26.19
N LYS A 235 -17.92 -16.09 -26.58
CA LYS A 235 -18.44 -15.91 -27.94
C LYS A 235 -17.33 -15.87 -28.99
N LYS A 236 -16.23 -15.16 -28.71
CA LYS A 236 -15.05 -15.11 -29.60
C LYS A 236 -14.48 -16.51 -29.81
N ALA A 237 -14.29 -17.29 -28.75
CA ALA A 237 -13.79 -18.67 -28.83
C ALA A 237 -14.69 -19.59 -29.67
N ASN A 238 -16.01 -19.40 -29.66
CA ASN A 238 -16.94 -20.22 -30.43
C ASN A 238 -17.10 -19.80 -31.91
N HIS A 239 -16.65 -18.60 -32.30
CA HIS A 239 -16.70 -18.14 -33.70
C HIS A 239 -15.37 -18.38 -34.45
N GLU A 240 -14.32 -18.81 -33.76
CA GLU A 240 -13.01 -19.19 -34.33
C GLU A 240 -12.88 -20.70 -34.61
N ILE A 241 -14.00 -21.46 -34.57
CA ILE A 241 -14.07 -22.91 -34.84
C ILE A 241 -14.82 -23.17 -36.15
#